data_AF-A0A9D0VIJ9-F1
#
_entry.id   AF-A0A9D0VIJ9-F1
#
_cell.length_a   1.000
_cell.length_b   1.000
_cell.length_c   1.000
_cell.angle_alpha   90.00
_cell.angle_beta   90.00
_cell.angle_gamma   90.00
#
_symmetry.space_group_name_H-M   'P 1'
#
loop_
_entity.id
_entity.type
_entity.pdbx_description
1 polymer ?
#
loop_
_entity_poly.entity_id
_entity_poly.type
_entity_poly.pdbx_seq_one_letter_code
_entity_poly.pdbx_strand_id
1 'polypeptide(L)'
;MVEPVDPLQRLPFGARGPLLDHLSRLRHDLGKYVSLQVRWLGASPPPEALRQAMMADLLETHRGPGGGIDAPTVWAGLRPALVGEVPLDDTITVDLSGDVDFERLDDAMARISGVVRDLRGGVDGPQTVATGIEAARTVSDACRALWSRLRGG
;
A
#
# COMPACT_ATOMS: atom_id res chain seq x y z
N MET A 1 17.13 1.77 27.72
CA MET A 1 16.46 1.48 26.44
C MET A 1 16.71 2.67 25.54
N VAL A 2 17.26 2.46 24.35
CA VAL A 2 17.41 3.52 23.35
C VAL A 2 16.09 3.58 22.60
N GLU A 3 15.42 4.72 22.57
CA GLU A 3 14.21 4.87 21.74
C GLU A 3 14.58 4.68 20.27
N PRO A 4 13.80 3.90 19.49
CA PRO A 4 14.05 3.78 18.06
C PRO A 4 13.92 5.17 17.43
N VAL A 5 15.00 5.62 16.80
CA VAL A 5 15.01 6.91 16.12
C VAL A 5 14.28 6.77 14.80
N ASP A 6 13.27 7.61 14.59
CA ASP A 6 12.46 7.70 13.39
C ASP A 6 13.35 7.80 12.12
N PRO A 7 13.28 6.85 11.18
CA PRO A 7 14.04 6.91 9.92
C PRO A 7 13.78 8.19 9.12
N LEU A 8 12.56 8.76 9.20
CA LEU A 8 12.20 10.00 8.53
C LEU A 8 12.93 11.22 9.10
N GLN A 9 13.45 11.15 10.33
CA GLN A 9 14.27 12.21 10.94
C GLN A 9 15.73 12.15 10.48
N ARG A 10 16.16 11.05 9.86
CA ARG A 10 17.54 10.82 9.41
C ARG A 10 17.71 10.94 7.89
N LEU A 11 16.73 11.53 7.20
CA LEU A 11 16.76 11.64 5.75
C LEU A 11 17.99 12.43 5.28
N PRO A 12 18.68 11.98 4.23
CA PRO A 12 19.75 12.74 3.60
C PRO A 12 19.29 14.14 3.17
N PHE A 13 20.21 15.10 3.11
CA PHE A 13 19.92 16.41 2.56
C PHE A 13 19.38 16.28 1.12
N GLY A 14 18.25 16.93 0.84
CA GLY A 14 17.57 16.84 -0.47
C GLY A 14 16.64 15.64 -0.65
N ALA A 15 16.69 14.61 0.20
CA ALA A 15 15.87 13.40 0.03
C ALA A 15 14.36 13.61 0.26
N ARG A 16 13.98 14.67 0.99
CA ARG A 16 12.59 14.93 1.35
C ARG A 16 11.68 15.16 0.14
N GLY A 17 12.17 15.84 -0.90
CA GLY A 17 11.39 16.10 -2.13
C GLY A 17 11.06 14.82 -2.89
N PRO A 18 12.06 14.06 -3.36
CA PRO A 18 11.86 12.78 -4.03
C PRO A 18 11.05 11.78 -3.21
N LEU A 19 11.30 11.71 -1.89
CA LEU A 19 10.51 10.83 -1.01
C LEU A 19 9.05 11.27 -0.93
N LEU A 20 8.76 12.58 -0.86
CA LEU A 20 7.38 13.07 -0.94
C LEU A 20 6.74 12.69 -2.28
N ASP A 21 7.42 12.83 -3.41
CA ASP A 21 6.83 12.43 -4.69
C ASP A 21 6.52 10.93 -4.73
N HIS A 22 7.41 10.10 -4.19
CA HIS A 22 7.23 8.66 -4.14
C HIS A 22 6.10 8.24 -3.18
N LEU A 23 6.05 8.82 -1.98
CA LEU A 23 4.94 8.59 -1.02
C LEU A 23 3.61 9.16 -1.52
N SER A 24 3.63 10.21 -2.33
CA SER A 24 2.42 10.76 -2.97
C SER A 24 1.83 9.74 -3.95
N ARG A 25 2.69 9.13 -4.78
CA ARG A 25 2.32 8.03 -5.70
C ARG A 25 1.81 6.82 -4.93
N LEU A 26 2.54 6.39 -3.91
CA LEU A 26 2.15 5.29 -3.04
C LEU A 26 0.76 5.51 -2.43
N ARG A 27 0.50 6.69 -1.90
CA ARG A 27 -0.81 7.05 -1.34
C ARG A 27 -1.90 7.12 -2.40
N HIS A 28 -1.59 7.59 -3.61
CA HIS A 28 -2.54 7.67 -4.71
C HIS A 28 -2.92 6.28 -5.21
N ASP A 29 -1.94 5.43 -5.48
CA ASP A 29 -2.19 4.14 -6.12
C ASP A 29 -2.60 3.08 -5.09
N LEU A 30 -1.87 2.95 -3.99
CA LEU A 30 -2.20 1.98 -2.95
C LEU A 30 -3.11 2.57 -1.88
N GLY A 31 -2.81 3.76 -1.38
CA GLY A 31 -3.59 4.33 -0.26
C GLY A 31 -5.07 4.59 -0.60
N LYS A 32 -5.38 4.93 -1.85
CA LYS A 32 -6.74 5.27 -2.29
C LYS A 32 -7.44 4.12 -3.03
N TYR A 33 -6.76 3.42 -3.95
CA TYR A 33 -7.45 2.49 -4.84
C TYR A 33 -7.63 1.09 -4.28
N VAL A 34 -6.83 0.64 -3.32
CA VAL A 34 -6.95 -0.73 -2.76
C VAL A 34 -8.18 -0.95 -1.90
N SER A 35 -8.93 0.12 -1.60
CA SER A 35 -10.15 0.07 -0.79
C SER A 35 -11.26 0.98 -1.35
N LEU A 36 -11.14 1.42 -2.60
CA LEU A 36 -12.01 2.44 -3.18
C LEU A 36 -13.45 1.95 -3.28
N GLN A 37 -13.69 0.84 -3.98
CA GLN A 37 -15.03 0.30 -4.20
C GLN A 37 -15.66 -0.13 -2.89
N VAL A 38 -14.89 -0.80 -2.02
CA VAL A 38 -15.37 -1.25 -0.71
C VAL A 38 -15.90 -0.08 0.13
N ARG A 39 -15.27 1.10 0.05
CA ARG A 39 -15.70 2.30 0.81
C ARG A 39 -17.09 2.80 0.42
N TRP A 40 -17.57 2.54 -0.80
CA TRP A 40 -18.87 3.04 -1.28
C TRP A 40 -20.05 2.13 -0.97
N LEU A 41 -19.79 0.93 -0.45
CA LEU A 41 -20.80 -0.11 -0.24
C LEU A 41 -21.71 0.12 1.00
N GLY A 42 -21.39 1.09 1.85
CA GLY A 42 -22.13 1.34 3.09
C GLY A 42 -21.79 0.37 4.22
N ALA A 43 -22.56 0.41 5.31
CA ALA A 43 -22.23 -0.33 6.55
C ALA A 43 -22.53 -1.83 6.50
N SER A 44 -23.51 -2.26 5.69
CA SER A 44 -23.98 -3.66 5.62
C SER A 44 -24.24 -4.10 4.19
N PRO A 45 -23.22 -4.16 3.32
CA PRO A 45 -23.41 -4.60 1.95
C PRO A 45 -23.71 -6.10 1.85
N PRO A 46 -24.41 -6.53 0.79
CA PRO A 46 -24.51 -7.94 0.45
C PRO A 46 -23.12 -8.57 0.28
N PRO A 47 -22.91 -9.83 0.71
CA PRO A 47 -21.61 -10.50 0.61
C PRO A 47 -21.03 -10.51 -0.81
N GLU A 48 -21.87 -10.69 -1.81
CA GLU A 48 -21.45 -10.70 -3.22
C GLU A 48 -20.96 -9.34 -3.69
N ALA A 49 -21.63 -8.25 -3.30
CA ALA A 49 -21.19 -6.89 -3.63
C ALA A 49 -19.83 -6.59 -2.97
N LEU A 50 -19.64 -7.08 -1.74
CA LEU A 50 -18.37 -6.94 -1.02
C LEU A 50 -17.23 -7.70 -1.71
N ARG A 51 -17.50 -8.93 -2.16
CA ARG A 51 -16.56 -9.76 -2.93
C ARG A 51 -16.15 -9.07 -4.23
N GLN A 52 -17.12 -8.61 -5.02
CA GLN A 52 -16.86 -7.92 -6.29
C GLN A 52 -16.07 -6.63 -6.11
N ALA A 53 -16.41 -5.82 -5.09
CA ALA A 53 -15.68 -4.61 -4.76
C ALA A 53 -14.23 -4.90 -4.37
N MET A 54 -14.00 -5.91 -3.52
CA MET A 54 -12.66 -6.32 -3.12
C MET A 54 -11.84 -6.82 -4.32
N MET A 55 -12.43 -7.62 -5.21
CA MET A 55 -11.77 -8.06 -6.43
C MET A 55 -11.37 -6.88 -7.31
N ALA A 56 -12.26 -5.91 -7.53
CA ALA A 56 -11.95 -4.71 -8.30
C ALA A 56 -10.83 -3.89 -7.64
N ASP A 57 -10.89 -3.70 -6.34
CA ASP A 57 -9.90 -2.94 -5.59
C ASP A 57 -8.49 -3.58 -5.60
N LEU A 58 -8.39 -4.91 -5.54
CA LEU A 58 -7.10 -5.61 -5.44
C LEU A 58 -6.56 -6.12 -6.78
N LEU A 59 -7.41 -6.50 -7.73
CA LEU A 59 -7.00 -7.02 -9.05
C LEU A 59 -6.92 -5.93 -10.12
N GLU A 60 -7.62 -4.81 -9.91
CA GLU A 60 -7.69 -3.69 -10.85
C GLU A 60 -7.37 -2.35 -10.17
N THR A 61 -6.46 -2.37 -9.20
CA THR A 61 -6.03 -1.22 -8.39
C THR A 61 -5.64 -0.01 -9.24
N HIS A 62 -4.96 -0.20 -10.37
CA HIS A 62 -4.69 0.85 -11.34
C HIS A 62 -5.23 0.46 -12.71
N ARG A 63 -5.88 1.37 -13.43
CA ARG A 63 -6.41 1.14 -14.77
C ARG A 63 -5.73 2.06 -15.78
N GLY A 64 -5.09 1.46 -16.78
CA GLY A 64 -4.43 2.19 -17.87
C GLY A 64 -4.79 1.64 -19.26
N PRO A 65 -4.21 2.20 -20.33
CA PRO A 65 -4.46 1.75 -21.72
C PRO A 65 -4.13 0.27 -21.95
N GLY A 66 -3.24 -0.31 -21.13
CA GLY A 66 -2.85 -1.71 -21.17
C GLY A 66 -3.70 -2.65 -20.28
N GLY A 67 -4.76 -2.15 -19.63
CA GLY A 67 -5.61 -2.93 -18.73
C GLY A 67 -5.45 -2.57 -17.25
N GLY A 68 -5.95 -3.48 -16.39
CA GLY A 68 -5.86 -3.37 -14.93
C GLY A 68 -4.51 -3.88 -14.40
N ILE A 69 -3.95 -3.19 -13.42
CA ILE A 69 -2.77 -3.57 -12.66
C ILE A 69 -3.22 -3.87 -11.23
N ASP A 70 -2.81 -5.03 -10.72
CA ASP A 70 -3.12 -5.45 -9.35
C ASP A 70 -2.26 -4.73 -8.29
N ALA A 71 -2.74 -4.73 -7.05
CA ALA A 71 -2.06 -4.08 -5.93
C ALA A 71 -0.63 -4.62 -5.70
N PRO A 72 -0.37 -5.95 -5.71
CA PRO A 72 0.99 -6.48 -5.58
C PRO A 72 1.96 -5.98 -6.64
N THR A 73 1.52 -5.84 -7.89
CA THR A 73 2.36 -5.34 -9.01
C THR A 73 2.69 -3.87 -8.81
N VAL A 74 1.71 -3.05 -8.39
CA VAL A 74 1.97 -1.65 -8.02
C VAL A 74 2.99 -1.58 -6.88
N TRP A 75 2.83 -2.40 -5.83
CA TRP A 75 3.75 -2.43 -4.70
C TRP A 75 5.16 -2.87 -5.10
N ALA A 76 5.30 -3.92 -5.90
CA ALA A 76 6.58 -4.39 -6.39
C ALA A 76 7.35 -3.32 -7.18
N GLY A 77 6.65 -2.43 -7.87
CA GLY A 77 7.27 -1.29 -8.57
C GLY A 77 7.71 -0.14 -7.65
N LEU A 78 7.09 0.01 -6.48
CA LEU A 78 7.36 1.13 -5.56
C LEU A 78 8.29 0.75 -4.40
N ARG A 79 8.17 -0.48 -3.88
CA ARG A 79 8.84 -0.98 -2.68
C ARG A 79 10.36 -0.88 -2.75
N PRO A 80 11.06 -1.29 -3.84
CA PRO A 80 12.52 -1.33 -3.85
C PRO A 80 13.17 0.03 -3.50
N ALA A 81 12.55 1.14 -3.91
CA ALA A 81 13.08 2.48 -3.62
C ALA A 81 12.88 2.92 -2.17
N LEU A 82 11.91 2.32 -1.46
CA LEU A 82 11.59 2.62 -0.06
C LEU A 82 12.44 1.80 0.92
N VAL A 83 13.07 0.72 0.47
CA VAL A 83 13.98 -0.13 1.26
C VAL A 83 15.44 -0.02 0.82
N GLY A 84 15.75 0.98 0.00
CA GLY A 84 17.11 1.28 -0.45
C GLY A 84 17.72 0.29 -1.44
N GLU A 85 16.92 -0.60 -2.03
CA GLU A 85 17.37 -1.53 -3.08
C GLU A 85 17.62 -0.80 -4.41
N VAL A 86 16.87 0.28 -4.68
CA VAL A 86 17.08 1.18 -5.81
C VAL A 86 17.04 2.63 -5.34
N PRO A 87 17.71 3.57 -6.05
CA PRO A 87 17.61 4.99 -5.74
C PRO A 87 16.19 5.53 -5.93
N LEU A 88 15.75 6.46 -5.07
CA LEU A 88 14.53 7.26 -5.26
C LEU A 88 14.67 8.24 -6.43
N ASP A 89 15.87 8.77 -6.59
CA ASP A 89 16.33 9.70 -7.62
C ASP A 89 17.85 9.52 -7.77
N ASP A 90 18.47 10.03 -8.83
CA ASP A 90 19.83 9.71 -9.35
C ASP A 90 20.91 9.31 -8.32
N THR A 91 20.94 9.93 -7.13
CA THR A 91 21.93 9.66 -6.07
C THR A 91 21.33 9.41 -4.69
N ILE A 92 20.01 9.46 -4.54
CA ILE A 92 19.35 9.47 -3.23
C ILE A 92 18.81 8.08 -2.93
N THR A 93 19.34 7.46 -1.87
CA THR A 93 18.82 6.20 -1.31
C THR A 93 18.21 6.49 0.06
N VAL A 94 17.06 5.89 0.34
CA VAL A 94 16.42 5.90 1.66
C VAL A 94 16.11 4.47 2.05
N ASP A 95 16.07 4.21 3.36
CA ASP A 95 15.62 2.94 3.90
C ASP A 95 14.58 3.20 4.99
N LEU A 96 13.35 2.81 4.71
CA LEU A 96 12.22 2.90 5.63
C LEU A 96 11.94 1.56 6.32
N SER A 97 12.76 0.51 6.14
CA SER A 97 12.46 -0.82 6.68
C SER A 97 12.39 -0.89 8.20
N GLY A 98 12.94 0.12 8.90
CA GLY A 98 12.84 0.28 10.35
C GLY A 98 11.73 1.23 10.80
N ASP A 99 10.89 1.72 9.89
CA ASP A 99 9.74 2.57 10.21
C ASP A 99 8.50 1.71 10.48
N VAL A 100 7.85 1.91 11.63
CA VAL A 100 6.69 1.12 12.05
C VAL A 100 5.50 1.20 11.08
N ASP A 101 5.27 2.34 10.43
CA ASP A 101 4.17 2.46 9.47
C ASP A 101 4.55 1.82 8.12
N PHE A 102 5.84 1.82 7.77
CA PHE A 102 6.34 1.05 6.63
C PHE A 102 6.25 -0.47 6.87
N GLU A 103 6.66 -0.96 8.03
CA GLU A 103 6.53 -2.38 8.41
C GLU A 103 5.06 -2.83 8.32
N ARG A 104 4.14 -2.04 8.89
CA ARG A 104 2.70 -2.29 8.80
C ARG A 104 2.18 -2.33 7.37
N LEU A 105 2.70 -1.46 6.51
CA LEU A 105 2.38 -1.44 5.08
C LEU A 105 2.91 -2.71 4.39
N ASP A 106 4.17 -3.08 4.59
CA ASP A 106 4.80 -4.25 3.95
C ASP A 106 4.08 -5.55 4.36
N ASP A 107 3.76 -5.71 5.64
CA ASP A 107 2.98 -6.85 6.16
C ASP A 107 1.56 -6.91 5.58
N ALA A 108 0.90 -5.76 5.41
CA ALA A 108 -0.42 -5.70 4.81
C ALA A 108 -0.37 -6.03 3.31
N MET A 109 0.67 -5.60 2.59
CA MET A 109 0.87 -5.93 1.19
C MET A 109 1.23 -7.41 0.98
N ALA A 110 1.98 -8.02 1.90
CA ALA A 110 2.21 -9.47 1.91
C ALA A 110 0.89 -10.26 2.06
N ARG A 111 0.00 -9.81 2.95
CA ARG A 111 -1.35 -10.38 3.10
C ARG A 111 -2.20 -10.20 1.85
N ILE A 112 -2.21 -9.01 1.24
CA ILE A 112 -2.89 -8.75 -0.04
C ILE A 112 -2.36 -9.67 -1.14
N SER A 113 -1.06 -9.92 -1.19
CA SER A 113 -0.46 -10.82 -2.19
C SER A 113 -0.99 -12.26 -2.04
N GLY A 114 -1.16 -12.73 -0.81
CA GLY A 114 -1.83 -14.00 -0.51
C GLY A 114 -3.28 -14.02 -1.00
N VAL A 115 -4.05 -12.97 -0.66
CA VAL A 115 -5.46 -12.82 -1.08
C VAL A 115 -5.59 -12.78 -2.61
N VAL A 116 -4.75 -12.02 -3.32
CA VAL A 116 -4.76 -11.94 -4.78
C VAL A 116 -4.47 -13.29 -5.42
N ARG A 117 -3.53 -14.07 -4.87
CA ARG A 117 -3.26 -15.43 -5.33
C ARG A 117 -4.48 -16.33 -5.14
N ASP A 118 -5.13 -16.27 -3.99
CA ASP A 118 -6.31 -17.06 -3.68
C ASP A 118 -7.47 -16.70 -4.60
N LEU A 119 -7.74 -15.41 -4.83
CA LEU A 119 -8.75 -14.92 -5.79
C LEU A 119 -8.49 -15.44 -7.21
N ARG A 120 -7.25 -15.37 -7.68
CA ARG A 120 -6.85 -15.89 -9.00
C ARG A 120 -7.00 -17.41 -9.10
N GLY A 121 -6.83 -18.11 -7.98
CA GLY A 121 -7.08 -19.55 -7.86
C GLY A 121 -8.55 -19.93 -7.69
N GLY A 122 -9.47 -18.97 -7.66
CA GLY A 122 -10.90 -19.22 -7.43
C GLY A 122 -11.27 -19.48 -5.97
N VAL A 123 -10.41 -19.09 -5.02
CA VAL A 123 -10.65 -19.21 -3.57
C VAL A 123 -11.04 -17.83 -3.02
N ASP A 124 -12.30 -17.45 -3.22
CA ASP A 124 -12.83 -16.12 -2.90
C ASP A 124 -13.94 -16.15 -1.82
N GLY A 125 -13.84 -17.13 -0.91
CA GLY A 125 -14.79 -17.30 0.19
C GLY A 125 -14.78 -16.15 1.21
N PRO A 126 -15.75 -16.13 2.16
CA PRO A 126 -15.94 -15.02 3.09
C PRO A 126 -14.70 -14.63 3.90
N GLN A 127 -13.87 -15.61 4.28
CA GLN A 127 -12.63 -15.36 5.00
C GLN A 127 -11.60 -14.61 4.13
N THR A 128 -11.42 -15.02 2.87
CA THR A 128 -10.53 -14.34 1.91
C THR A 128 -10.98 -12.90 1.70
N VAL A 129 -12.29 -12.67 1.55
CA VAL A 129 -12.87 -11.33 1.41
C VAL A 129 -12.61 -10.46 2.64
N ALA A 130 -12.87 -10.99 3.83
CA ALA A 130 -12.63 -10.29 5.08
C ALA A 130 -11.14 -9.92 5.27
N THR A 131 -10.24 -10.88 5.04
CA THR A 131 -8.78 -10.65 5.11
C THR A 131 -8.33 -9.60 4.09
N GLY A 132 -8.84 -9.64 2.85
CA GLY A 132 -8.53 -8.66 1.82
C GLY A 132 -8.90 -7.24 2.23
N ILE A 133 -10.10 -7.07 2.80
CA ILE A 133 -10.60 -5.75 3.23
C ILE A 133 -9.81 -5.21 4.42
N GLU A 134 -9.53 -6.05 5.41
CA GLU A 134 -8.74 -5.65 6.58
C GLU A 134 -7.32 -5.21 6.15
N ALA A 135 -6.68 -5.99 5.28
CA ALA A 135 -5.35 -5.66 4.76
C ALA A 135 -5.39 -4.38 3.92
N ALA A 136 -6.38 -4.21 3.04
CA ALA A 136 -6.59 -3.00 2.26
C ALA A 136 -6.74 -1.74 3.13
N ARG A 137 -7.53 -1.81 4.21
CA ARG A 137 -7.66 -0.71 5.17
C ARG A 137 -6.33 -0.41 5.86
N THR A 138 -5.60 -1.44 6.25
CA THR A 138 -4.27 -1.29 6.87
C THR A 138 -3.31 -0.58 5.93
N VAL A 139 -3.29 -0.92 4.63
CA VAL A 139 -2.50 -0.24 3.60
C VAL A 139 -2.90 1.23 3.49
N SER A 140 -4.21 1.54 3.41
CA SER A 140 -4.70 2.92 3.33
C SER A 140 -4.26 3.75 4.54
N ASP A 141 -4.37 3.21 5.75
CA ASP A 141 -4.01 3.90 6.99
C ASP A 141 -2.49 4.08 7.11
N ALA A 142 -1.70 3.05 6.80
CA ALA A 142 -0.24 3.12 6.84
C ALA A 142 0.33 4.14 5.83
N CYS A 143 -0.19 4.13 4.59
CA CYS A 143 0.16 5.14 3.58
C CYS A 143 -0.14 6.56 4.08
N ARG A 144 -1.28 6.76 4.75
CA ARG A 144 -1.67 8.05 5.31
C ARG A 144 -0.75 8.47 6.45
N ALA A 145 -0.39 7.55 7.35
CA ALA A 145 0.49 7.81 8.48
C ALA A 145 1.90 8.24 8.02
N LEU A 146 2.51 7.47 7.11
CA LEU A 146 3.80 7.81 6.48
C LEU A 146 3.78 9.19 5.83
N TRP A 147 2.74 9.47 5.03
CA TRP A 147 2.56 10.75 4.36
C TRP A 147 2.43 11.92 5.33
N SER A 148 1.61 11.75 6.37
CA SER A 148 1.36 12.78 7.38
C SER A 148 2.61 13.12 8.17
N ARG A 149 3.39 12.11 8.59
CA ARG A 149 4.65 12.30 9.31
C ARG A 149 5.68 13.04 8.46
N LEU A 150 5.81 12.68 7.18
CA LEU A 150 6.74 13.36 6.29
C LEU A 150 6.34 14.82 5.97
N ARG A 151 5.05 15.16 6.01
CA ARG A 151 4.55 16.53 5.76
C ARG A 151 4.53 17.44 6.99
N GLY A 152 4.61 16.93 8.21
CA GLY A 152 4.48 17.76 9.41
C GLY A 152 4.61 17.02 10.73
N GLY A 153 5.76 16.40 10.96
CA GLY A 153 6.41 16.48 12.28
C GLY A 153 7.05 17.85 12.48
#